data_AF-A0A423NG57-F1
#
_entry.id   AF-A0A423NG57-F1
#
_cell.length_a   1.000
_cell.length_b   1.000
_cell.length_c   1.000
_cell.angle_alpha   90.00
_cell.angle_beta   90.00
_cell.angle_gamma   90.00
#
_symmetry.space_group_name_H-M   'P 1'
#
loop_
_entity.id
_entity.type
_entity.pdbx_description
1 polymer ?
#
loop_
_entity_poly.entity_id
_entity_poly.type
_entity_poly.pdbx_seq_one_letter_code
_entity_poly.pdbx_strand_id
1 'polypeptide(L)'
;MSAGIDERFLFFIDFLDKRILDLAEIDATGQTFRYPDDNDNVKHLVEVSLINIKNLSRRFSELEYILDCFEYFCDEIVREYGYKTFTTKLSRPQLRQIRLRLPERATWGDDSFKALAVEIKNEYGLSNNDFSRALCKLKEHYAGGSKMEPPPLVYIDEAGVFSFFDAWFELNSIEVLCRGSKPEEIDLADFASLEGVFGEIKERAKKEHDIWPKIEGVFSVEWLADLKALYELSGSKYSEEYVRLVNMEHRSLLCEVEGGESTFKYSLFKLLGRPGAVGRILKSLYFLGYGDFAEVLIDKYGLSENFSWLEKARVDELFYEPYRASWIRCAEVLALDFEKKDD
;
A
#
# COMPACT_ATOMS: atom_id res chain seq x y z
N MET A 1 20.55 26.76 7.42
CA MET A 1 20.37 25.47 6.75
C MET A 1 19.10 25.59 5.93
N SER A 2 19.17 25.70 4.60
CA SER A 2 17.93 25.60 3.82
C SER A 2 17.40 24.19 4.00
N ALA A 3 16.16 24.05 4.44
CA ALA A 3 15.48 22.77 4.39
C ALA A 3 15.51 22.33 2.93
N GLY A 4 16.23 21.24 2.63
CA GLY A 4 16.19 20.64 1.30
C GLY A 4 14.75 20.20 1.04
N ILE A 5 14.18 20.65 -0.08
CA ILE A 5 12.92 20.11 -0.59
C ILE A 5 13.18 18.64 -0.97
N ASP A 6 12.22 17.76 -0.68
CA ASP A 6 12.28 16.36 -1.10
C ASP A 6 12.42 16.31 -2.63
N GLU A 7 13.44 15.60 -3.12
CA GLU A 7 13.80 15.54 -4.54
C GLU A 7 12.66 15.06 -5.43
N ARG A 8 11.68 14.32 -4.89
CA ARG A 8 10.51 13.86 -5.62
C ARG A 8 9.61 15.00 -6.09
N PHE A 9 9.70 16.19 -5.48
CA PHE A 9 9.00 17.39 -5.97
C PHE A 9 9.56 17.89 -7.31
N LEU A 10 10.83 17.59 -7.62
CA LEU A 10 11.47 18.03 -8.86
C LEU A 10 10.71 17.51 -10.09
N PHE A 11 10.13 16.29 -10.01
CA PHE A 11 9.26 15.76 -11.05
C PHE A 11 8.16 16.76 -11.44
N PHE A 12 7.41 17.28 -10.47
CA PHE A 12 6.32 18.21 -10.75
C PHE A 12 6.81 19.62 -11.06
N ILE A 13 7.86 20.08 -10.40
CA ILE A 13 8.46 21.40 -10.64
C ILE A 13 8.90 21.50 -12.10
N ASP A 14 9.61 20.52 -12.64
CA ASP A 14 10.11 20.54 -14.01
C ASP A 14 8.97 20.62 -15.04
N PHE A 15 7.85 19.94 -14.79
CA PHE A 15 6.69 20.00 -15.69
C PHE A 15 5.91 21.30 -15.58
N LEU A 16 5.66 21.75 -14.35
CA LEU A 16 4.91 22.98 -14.10
C LEU A 16 5.68 24.18 -14.62
N ASP A 17 7.00 24.25 -14.42
CA ASP A 17 7.83 25.37 -14.84
C ASP A 17 7.72 25.60 -16.36
N LYS A 18 7.89 24.54 -17.15
CA LYS A 18 7.75 24.63 -18.61
C LYS A 18 6.38 25.14 -19.05
N ARG A 19 5.30 24.69 -18.42
CA ARG A 19 3.92 25.07 -18.81
C ARG A 19 3.55 26.47 -18.35
N ILE A 20 4.00 26.85 -17.17
CA ILE A 20 3.76 28.17 -16.59
C ILE A 20 4.54 29.23 -17.38
N LEU A 21 5.79 28.95 -17.75
CA LEU A 21 6.60 29.87 -18.56
C LEU A 21 6.00 30.10 -19.95
N ASP A 22 5.54 29.03 -20.63
CA ASP A 22 4.83 29.14 -21.92
C ASP A 22 3.60 30.07 -21.83
N LEU A 23 2.85 29.99 -20.72
CA LEU A 23 1.67 30.85 -20.50
C LEU A 23 2.08 32.27 -20.12
N ALA A 24 3.09 32.42 -19.26
CA ALA A 24 3.56 33.70 -18.75
C ALA A 24 4.19 34.57 -19.85
N GLU A 25 4.70 33.98 -20.93
CA GLU A 25 5.16 34.71 -22.12
C GLU A 25 4.04 35.57 -22.72
N ILE A 26 2.79 35.08 -22.67
CA ILE A 26 1.63 35.77 -23.26
C ILE A 26 0.84 36.52 -22.19
N ASP A 27 0.67 35.94 -21.01
CA ASP A 27 -0.12 36.51 -19.91
C ASP A 27 0.57 36.26 -18.56
N ALA A 28 1.66 36.99 -18.30
CA ALA A 28 2.43 36.89 -17.06
C ALA A 28 1.62 37.21 -15.79
N THR A 29 0.52 37.96 -15.91
CA THR A 29 -0.26 38.45 -14.77
C THR A 29 -1.61 37.74 -14.60
N GLY A 30 -1.98 36.89 -15.56
CA GLY A 30 -3.32 36.31 -15.66
C GLY A 30 -4.43 37.34 -15.96
N GLN A 31 -4.06 38.54 -16.40
CA GLN A 31 -4.98 39.64 -16.70
C GLN A 31 -5.03 39.97 -18.20
N THR A 32 -4.00 39.62 -18.96
CA THR A 32 -3.85 40.00 -20.38
C THR A 32 -4.98 39.45 -21.24
N PHE A 33 -5.55 38.28 -20.91
CA PHE A 33 -6.73 37.76 -21.62
C PHE A 33 -8.07 38.28 -21.07
N ARG A 34 -8.09 38.90 -19.88
CA ARG A 34 -9.32 39.36 -19.22
C ARG A 34 -9.70 40.77 -19.61
N TYR A 35 -8.72 41.63 -19.83
CA TYR A 35 -8.91 43.04 -20.13
C TYR A 35 -8.25 43.40 -21.46
N PRO A 36 -8.83 44.32 -22.25
CA PRO A 36 -8.24 44.76 -23.51
C PRO A 36 -7.00 45.67 -23.31
N ASP A 37 -6.93 46.37 -22.19
CA ASP A 37 -5.87 47.30 -21.83
C ASP A 37 -5.44 47.06 -20.37
N ASP A 38 -4.20 47.42 -20.04
CA ASP A 38 -3.69 47.37 -18.67
C ASP A 38 -4.13 48.60 -17.83
N ASN A 39 -3.63 48.68 -16.59
CA ASN A 39 -3.92 49.80 -15.68
C ASN A 39 -3.42 51.16 -16.19
N ASP A 40 -2.49 51.18 -17.13
CA ASP A 40 -1.93 52.37 -17.76
C ASP A 40 -2.57 52.64 -19.15
N ASN A 41 -3.67 51.96 -19.48
CA ASN A 41 -4.36 51.98 -20.78
C ASN A 41 -3.47 51.55 -21.96
N VAL A 42 -2.47 50.70 -21.73
CA VAL A 42 -1.69 50.08 -22.80
C VAL A 42 -2.42 48.84 -23.27
N LYS A 43 -2.73 48.80 -24.56
CA LYS A 43 -3.45 47.68 -25.17
C LYS A 43 -2.66 46.39 -25.05
N HIS A 44 -3.33 45.33 -24.63
CA HIS A 44 -2.78 43.98 -24.56
C HIS A 44 -2.72 43.30 -25.93
N LEU A 45 -1.84 42.29 -26.07
CA LEU A 45 -1.75 41.37 -27.22
C LEU A 45 -1.50 42.04 -28.59
N VAL A 46 -0.87 43.22 -28.63
CA VAL A 46 -0.62 43.96 -29.89
C VAL A 46 0.21 43.15 -30.89
N GLU A 47 1.14 42.33 -30.40
CA GLU A 47 2.01 41.47 -31.23
C GLU A 47 1.43 40.06 -31.47
N VAL A 48 0.32 39.71 -30.81
CA VAL A 48 -0.33 38.39 -30.93
C VAL A 48 -1.60 38.53 -31.77
N SER A 49 -1.50 38.27 -33.07
CA SER A 49 -2.61 38.48 -34.02
C SER A 49 -3.64 37.35 -34.06
N LEU A 50 -3.31 36.15 -33.57
CA LEU A 50 -4.20 34.99 -33.61
C LEU A 50 -3.99 34.10 -32.38
N ILE A 51 -5.07 33.82 -31.64
CA ILE A 51 -5.08 32.86 -30.54
C ILE A 51 -5.93 31.65 -30.94
N ASN A 52 -5.32 30.47 -30.93
CA ASN A 52 -6.06 29.23 -31.15
C ASN A 52 -6.69 28.76 -29.83
N ILE A 53 -7.97 29.04 -29.66
CA ILE A 53 -8.74 28.71 -28.44
C ILE A 53 -8.73 27.20 -28.16
N LYS A 54 -8.73 26.35 -29.19
CA LYS A 54 -8.68 24.89 -29.01
C LYS A 54 -7.34 24.46 -28.40
N ASN A 55 -6.23 25.06 -28.87
CA ASN A 55 -4.93 24.80 -28.29
C ASN A 55 -4.83 25.33 -26.86
N LEU A 56 -5.34 26.54 -26.61
CA LEU A 56 -5.34 27.16 -25.29
C LEU A 56 -6.12 26.30 -24.28
N SER A 57 -7.35 25.92 -24.62
CA SER A 57 -8.19 25.03 -23.80
C SER A 57 -7.47 23.72 -23.50
N ARG A 58 -6.88 23.06 -24.50
CA ARG A 58 -6.11 21.84 -24.28
C ARG A 58 -4.95 22.05 -23.29
N ARG A 59 -4.19 23.14 -23.43
CA ARG A 59 -3.04 23.44 -22.55
C ARG A 59 -3.47 23.73 -21.12
N PHE A 60 -4.56 24.45 -20.91
CA PHE A 60 -5.11 24.66 -19.57
C PHE A 60 -5.60 23.35 -18.95
N SER A 61 -6.30 22.50 -19.70
CA SER A 61 -6.71 21.19 -19.18
C SER A 61 -5.52 20.28 -18.84
N GLU A 62 -4.44 20.31 -19.64
CA GLU A 62 -3.18 19.64 -19.31
C GLU A 62 -2.60 20.19 -17.98
N LEU A 63 -2.57 21.51 -17.79
CA LEU A 63 -2.05 22.15 -16.58
C LEU A 63 -2.91 21.83 -15.34
N GLU A 64 -4.22 21.95 -15.43
CA GLU A 64 -5.17 21.61 -14.36
C GLU A 64 -4.97 20.16 -13.91
N TYR A 65 -4.85 19.22 -14.86
CA TYR A 65 -4.62 17.81 -14.53
C TYR A 65 -3.27 17.57 -13.81
N ILE A 66 -2.21 18.26 -14.21
CA ILE A 66 -0.90 18.16 -13.54
C ILE A 66 -1.00 18.70 -12.12
N LEU A 67 -1.73 19.80 -11.91
CA LEU A 67 -1.96 20.37 -10.58
C LEU A 67 -2.78 19.43 -9.69
N ASP A 68 -3.82 18.77 -10.22
CA ASP A 68 -4.57 17.74 -9.49
C ASP A 68 -3.66 16.56 -9.09
N CYS A 69 -2.80 16.11 -10.00
CA CYS A 69 -1.82 15.06 -9.70
C CYS A 69 -0.81 15.51 -8.64
N PHE A 70 -0.41 16.79 -8.67
CA PHE A 70 0.51 17.38 -7.70
C PHE A 70 -0.11 17.51 -6.32
N GLU A 71 -1.38 17.91 -6.23
CA GLU A 71 -2.13 17.95 -4.96
C GLU A 71 -2.22 16.55 -4.35
N TYR A 72 -2.61 15.55 -5.14
CA TYR A 72 -2.65 14.16 -4.69
C TYR A 72 -1.28 13.64 -4.24
N PHE A 73 -0.21 14.02 -4.96
CA PHE A 73 1.15 13.74 -4.55
C PHE A 73 1.50 14.40 -3.20
N CYS A 74 1.15 15.67 -3.01
CA CYS A 74 1.38 16.38 -1.74
C CYS A 74 0.70 15.67 -0.57
N ASP A 75 -0.56 15.25 -0.73
CA ASP A 75 -1.30 14.50 0.29
C ASP A 75 -0.63 13.18 0.64
N GLU A 76 -0.14 12.43 -0.36
CA GLU A 76 0.61 11.19 -0.13
C GLU A 76 1.93 11.45 0.59
N ILE A 77 2.68 12.49 0.23
CA ILE A 77 3.92 12.86 0.90
C ILE A 77 3.67 13.28 2.35
N VAL A 78 2.64 14.10 2.62
CA VAL A 78 2.27 14.50 3.99
C VAL A 78 1.94 13.26 4.82
N ARG A 79 1.18 12.31 4.25
CA ARG A 79 0.84 11.05 4.91
C ARG A 79 2.07 10.19 5.17
N GLU A 80 2.94 10.02 4.18
CA GLU A 80 4.19 9.26 4.28
C GLU A 80 5.10 9.79 5.39
N TYR A 81 5.36 11.10 5.40
CA TYR A 81 6.18 11.74 6.44
C TYR A 81 5.52 11.69 7.82
N GLY A 82 4.18 11.59 7.87
CA GLY A 82 3.43 11.33 9.10
C GLY A 82 3.85 10.04 9.81
N TYR A 83 4.32 9.02 9.07
CA TYR A 83 4.80 7.75 9.63
C TYR A 83 6.22 7.82 10.22
N LYS A 84 6.97 8.90 9.96
CA LYS A 84 8.32 9.10 10.51
C LYS A 84 9.36 8.02 10.12
N THR A 85 9.14 7.39 8.97
CA THR A 85 10.06 6.45 8.31
C THR A 85 11.04 7.20 7.40
N PHE A 86 11.82 8.09 7.99
CA PHE A 86 12.84 8.85 7.27
C PHE A 86 14.00 9.19 8.20
N THR A 87 15.10 9.64 7.61
CA THR A 87 16.21 10.26 8.34
C THR A 87 16.37 11.70 7.87
N THR A 88 17.27 12.45 8.49
CA THR A 88 17.59 13.82 8.05
C THR A 88 18.14 13.89 6.63
N LYS A 89 18.61 12.78 6.04
CA LYS A 89 19.19 12.72 4.70
C LYS A 89 18.49 11.78 3.72
N LEU A 90 17.67 10.86 4.23
CA LEU A 90 17.07 9.80 3.43
C LEU A 90 15.55 9.83 3.59
N SER A 91 14.85 9.89 2.46
CA SER A 91 13.40 9.69 2.39
C SER A 91 13.04 8.21 2.58
N ARG A 92 11.74 7.92 2.77
CA ARG A 92 11.26 6.54 2.92
C ARG A 92 11.60 5.66 1.71
N PRO A 93 11.40 6.10 0.45
CA PRO A 93 11.77 5.30 -0.71
C PRO A 93 13.27 4.99 -0.78
N GLN A 94 14.12 5.99 -0.46
CA GLN A 94 15.58 5.78 -0.44
C GLN A 94 15.98 4.76 0.63
N LEU A 95 15.36 4.82 1.82
CA LEU A 95 15.56 3.79 2.85
C LEU A 95 15.15 2.40 2.33
N ARG A 96 14.01 2.29 1.65
CA ARG A 96 13.58 1.02 1.06
C ARG A 96 14.58 0.50 0.02
N GLN A 97 15.07 1.36 -0.88
CA GLN A 97 16.08 0.96 -1.88
C GLN A 97 17.36 0.43 -1.23
N ILE A 98 17.83 1.10 -0.18
CA ILE A 98 18.95 0.61 0.63
C ILE A 98 18.61 -0.78 1.19
N ARG A 99 17.42 -0.95 1.78
CA ARG A 99 17.01 -2.22 2.39
C ARG A 99 16.95 -3.38 1.39
N LEU A 100 16.52 -3.15 0.16
CA LEU A 100 16.49 -4.18 -0.89
C LEU A 100 17.90 -4.65 -1.28
N ARG A 101 18.91 -3.78 -1.19
CA ARG A 101 20.31 -4.10 -1.47
C ARG A 101 21.03 -4.79 -0.31
N LEU A 102 20.54 -4.62 0.92
CA LEU A 102 21.21 -5.18 2.11
C LEU A 102 21.14 -6.71 2.12
N PRO A 103 22.27 -7.40 2.36
CA PRO A 103 22.27 -8.85 2.52
C PRO A 103 21.74 -9.23 3.91
N GLU A 104 21.58 -10.54 4.12
CA GLU A 104 21.24 -11.09 5.43
C GLU A 104 22.19 -10.60 6.52
N ARG A 105 21.64 -10.31 7.69
CA ARG A 105 22.38 -9.73 8.81
C ARG A 105 23.61 -10.54 9.22
N ALA A 106 23.56 -11.87 9.06
CA ALA A 106 24.67 -12.76 9.38
C ALA A 106 25.95 -12.45 8.57
N THR A 107 25.82 -11.89 7.38
CA THR A 107 26.93 -11.62 6.45
C THR A 107 27.53 -10.21 6.60
N TRP A 108 27.04 -9.40 7.55
CA TRP A 108 27.48 -8.00 7.68
C TRP A 108 28.91 -7.85 8.21
N GLY A 109 29.53 -8.93 8.70
CA GLY A 109 30.95 -8.94 9.08
C GLY A 109 31.90 -9.00 7.89
N ASP A 110 31.39 -9.40 6.73
CA ASP A 110 32.20 -9.74 5.57
C ASP A 110 32.69 -8.48 4.83
N ASP A 111 33.76 -8.64 4.06
CA ASP A 111 34.33 -7.55 3.26
C ASP A 111 33.37 -7.10 2.14
N SER A 112 32.49 -7.98 1.68
CA SER A 112 31.42 -7.66 0.73
C SER A 112 30.45 -6.62 1.30
N PHE A 113 30.03 -6.77 2.57
CA PHE A 113 29.17 -5.79 3.23
C PHE A 113 29.88 -4.45 3.45
N LYS A 114 31.17 -4.47 3.81
CA LYS A 114 31.95 -3.24 3.99
C LYS A 114 32.04 -2.45 2.68
N ALA A 115 32.27 -3.14 1.56
CA ALA A 115 32.30 -2.53 0.24
C ALA A 115 30.94 -1.92 -0.13
N LEU A 116 29.86 -2.69 0.04
CA LEU A 116 28.48 -2.22 -0.19
C LEU A 116 28.14 -1.00 0.69
N ALA A 117 28.52 -1.01 1.96
CA ALA A 117 28.29 0.11 2.86
C ALA A 117 29.03 1.37 2.42
N VAL A 118 30.25 1.24 1.87
CA VAL A 118 31.00 2.38 1.29
C VAL A 118 30.29 2.91 0.05
N GLU A 119 29.82 2.02 -0.83
CA GLU A 119 29.06 2.38 -2.03
C GLU A 119 27.80 3.18 -1.69
N ILE A 120 26.93 2.63 -0.82
CA ILE A 120 25.69 3.29 -0.39
C ILE A 120 25.97 4.65 0.26
N LYS A 121 27.01 4.74 1.10
CA LYS A 121 27.38 6.02 1.72
C LYS A 121 27.82 7.07 0.69
N ASN A 122 28.56 6.66 -0.33
CA ASN A 122 29.01 7.58 -1.38
C ASN A 122 27.84 8.05 -2.23
N GLU A 123 26.95 7.12 -2.62
CA GLU A 123 25.75 7.40 -3.42
C GLU A 123 24.84 8.45 -2.77
N TYR A 124 24.55 8.29 -1.48
CA TYR A 124 23.64 9.19 -0.75
C TYR A 124 24.35 10.26 0.11
N GLY A 125 25.67 10.44 -0.02
CA GLY A 125 26.44 11.43 0.74
C GLY A 125 26.33 11.26 2.27
N LEU A 126 26.36 10.02 2.75
CA LEU A 126 26.16 9.66 4.15
C LEU A 126 27.48 9.56 4.92
N SER A 127 27.49 10.09 6.14
CA SER A 127 28.53 9.74 7.11
C SER A 127 28.29 8.34 7.69
N ASN A 128 29.29 7.79 8.41
CA ASN A 128 29.10 6.55 9.16
C ASN A 128 27.94 6.63 10.17
N ASN A 129 27.74 7.80 10.78
CA ASN A 129 26.65 8.03 11.73
C ASN A 129 25.29 8.08 11.03
N ASP A 130 25.22 8.71 9.85
CA ASP A 130 23.99 8.77 9.05
C ASP A 130 23.59 7.36 8.59
N PHE A 131 24.55 6.59 8.07
CA PHE A 131 24.32 5.20 7.66
C PHE A 131 23.87 4.33 8.84
N SER A 132 24.50 4.47 10.01
CA SER A 132 24.09 3.73 11.21
C SER A 132 22.66 4.06 11.63
N ARG A 133 22.26 5.34 11.56
CA ARG A 133 20.87 5.76 11.83
C ARG A 133 19.89 5.19 10.81
N ALA A 134 20.25 5.16 9.53
CA ALA A 134 19.46 4.52 8.50
C ALA A 134 19.24 3.04 8.80
N LEU A 135 20.28 2.30 9.17
CA LEU A 135 20.18 0.89 9.57
C LEU A 135 19.31 0.69 10.82
N CYS A 136 19.36 1.58 11.80
CA CYS A 136 18.46 1.50 12.96
C CYS A 136 17.00 1.65 12.53
N LYS A 137 16.70 2.63 11.66
CA LYS A 137 15.36 2.80 11.11
C LYS A 137 14.89 1.54 10.38
N LEU A 138 15.71 1.00 9.48
CA LEU A 138 15.35 -0.19 8.70
C LEU A 138 15.01 -1.41 9.56
N LYS A 139 15.62 -1.56 10.74
CA LYS A 139 15.33 -2.65 11.68
C LYS A 139 13.98 -2.49 12.39
N GLU A 140 13.47 -1.28 12.52
CA GLU A 140 12.20 -1.01 13.20
C GLU A 140 11.00 -1.09 12.25
N HIS A 141 11.24 -1.02 10.95
CA HIS A 141 10.19 -0.95 9.94
C HIS A 141 9.97 -2.31 9.27
N TYR A 142 8.72 -2.59 8.90
CA TYR A 142 8.38 -3.74 8.07
C TYR A 142 8.59 -3.38 6.59
N ALA A 143 9.08 -4.32 5.78
CA ALA A 143 9.14 -4.15 4.34
C ALA A 143 9.30 -5.51 3.65
N GLY A 144 8.53 -5.73 2.59
CA GLY A 144 8.67 -6.83 1.65
C GLY A 144 9.95 -6.79 0.82
N GLY A 145 10.23 -7.89 0.11
CA GLY A 145 11.27 -7.98 -0.93
C GLY A 145 12.73 -7.99 -0.44
N SER A 146 12.98 -7.73 0.84
CA SER A 146 14.33 -7.66 1.40
C SER A 146 14.79 -8.99 1.99
N LYS A 147 16.09 -9.27 1.91
CA LYS A 147 16.75 -10.37 2.62
C LYS A 147 16.97 -10.07 4.12
N MET A 148 16.65 -8.86 4.55
CA MET A 148 16.72 -8.47 5.94
C MET A 148 15.50 -9.00 6.68
N GLU A 149 15.75 -9.72 7.78
CA GLU A 149 14.72 -10.23 8.68
C GLU A 149 13.74 -9.11 9.09
N PRO A 150 12.43 -9.30 8.92
CA PRO A 150 11.43 -8.32 9.33
C PRO A 150 11.34 -8.23 10.86
N PRO A 151 10.82 -7.11 11.40
CA PRO A 151 10.45 -7.06 12.82
C PRO A 151 9.41 -8.15 13.15
N PRO A 152 9.39 -8.67 14.39
CA PRO A 152 8.42 -9.68 14.81
C PRO A 152 6.98 -9.15 14.70
N LEU A 153 6.06 -9.96 14.18
CA LEU A 153 4.62 -9.70 14.29
C LEU A 153 4.23 -9.55 15.78
N VAL A 154 3.15 -8.82 16.06
CA VAL A 154 2.89 -8.31 17.42
C VAL A 154 2.46 -9.43 18.38
N TYR A 155 1.48 -10.23 17.97
CA TYR A 155 0.88 -11.31 18.77
C TYR A 155 0.74 -12.62 18.00
N ILE A 156 0.86 -12.60 16.67
CA ILE A 156 0.75 -13.78 15.82
C ILE A 156 2.00 -14.66 15.91
N ASP A 157 1.74 -15.96 16.03
CA ASP A 157 2.68 -17.05 15.79
C ASP A 157 2.24 -17.91 14.59
N GLU A 158 3.20 -18.62 13.99
CA GLU A 158 2.95 -19.44 12.79
C GLU A 158 1.92 -20.57 13.02
N ALA A 159 1.93 -21.20 14.21
CA ALA A 159 1.03 -22.32 14.52
C ALA A 159 -0.44 -21.86 14.59
N GLY A 160 -0.68 -20.69 15.16
CA GLY A 160 -1.98 -20.03 15.13
C GLY A 160 -2.44 -19.77 13.68
N VAL A 161 -1.56 -19.29 12.80
CA VAL A 161 -1.93 -18.99 11.41
C VAL A 161 -2.30 -20.28 10.66
N PHE A 162 -1.52 -21.36 10.83
CA PHE A 162 -1.91 -22.66 10.28
C PHE A 162 -3.27 -23.12 10.82
N SER A 163 -3.52 -22.97 12.13
CA SER A 163 -4.80 -23.36 12.74
C SER A 163 -5.96 -22.54 12.17
N PHE A 164 -5.76 -21.25 11.89
CA PHE A 164 -6.75 -20.40 11.24
C PHE A 164 -7.00 -20.82 9.79
N PHE A 165 -5.95 -21.12 9.02
CA PHE A 165 -6.10 -21.56 7.63
C PHE A 165 -6.79 -22.93 7.56
N ASP A 166 -6.42 -23.88 8.42
CA ASP A 166 -7.08 -25.19 8.52
C ASP A 166 -8.60 -25.01 8.77
N ALA A 167 -8.97 -24.16 9.74
CA ALA A 167 -10.37 -23.83 10.00
C ALA A 167 -11.06 -23.11 8.83
N TRP A 168 -10.35 -22.25 8.09
CA TRP A 168 -10.90 -21.55 6.93
C TRP A 168 -11.22 -22.54 5.80
N PHE A 169 -10.36 -23.52 5.53
CA PHE A 169 -10.59 -24.55 4.49
C PHE A 169 -11.60 -25.63 4.91
N GLU A 170 -11.82 -25.85 6.21
CA GLU A 170 -12.95 -26.66 6.67
C GLU A 170 -14.29 -25.94 6.43
N LEU A 171 -14.32 -24.61 6.60
CA LEU A 171 -15.53 -23.82 6.45
C LEU A 171 -15.86 -23.51 4.98
N ASN A 172 -14.85 -23.14 4.18
CA ASN A 172 -14.97 -22.59 2.84
C ASN A 172 -14.34 -23.53 1.78
N SER A 173 -14.89 -23.51 0.56
CA SER A 173 -14.25 -24.19 -0.57
C SER A 173 -13.24 -23.27 -1.26
N ILE A 174 -12.18 -23.86 -1.84
CA ILE A 174 -11.15 -23.11 -2.58
C ILE A 174 -11.73 -22.31 -3.76
N GLU A 175 -12.83 -22.77 -4.36
CA GLU A 175 -13.54 -22.09 -5.45
C GLU A 175 -14.02 -20.68 -5.08
N VAL A 176 -14.29 -20.44 -3.80
CA VAL A 176 -14.73 -19.14 -3.26
C VAL A 176 -13.63 -18.07 -3.42
N LEU A 177 -12.36 -18.47 -3.53
CA LEU A 177 -11.25 -17.54 -3.80
C LEU A 177 -11.33 -16.96 -5.22
N CYS A 178 -11.84 -17.73 -6.18
CA CYS A 178 -11.89 -17.36 -7.60
C CYS A 178 -13.16 -16.59 -7.97
N ARG A 179 -14.24 -16.76 -7.20
CA ARG A 179 -15.49 -16.00 -7.35
C ARG A 179 -15.31 -14.62 -6.73
N GLY A 180 -14.61 -13.73 -7.44
CA GLY A 180 -14.61 -12.30 -7.10
C GLY A 180 -16.05 -11.83 -6.91
N SER A 181 -16.28 -11.07 -5.83
CA SER A 181 -17.56 -10.60 -5.26
C SER A 181 -18.69 -10.28 -6.25
N LYS A 182 -19.25 -11.27 -6.94
CA LYS A 182 -20.51 -11.16 -7.65
C LYS A 182 -21.55 -11.79 -6.75
N PRO A 183 -22.34 -10.99 -6.01
CA PRO A 183 -23.52 -11.54 -5.37
C PRO A 183 -24.40 -12.10 -6.50
N GLU A 184 -24.68 -13.40 -6.45
CA GLU A 184 -25.76 -13.96 -7.26
C GLU A 184 -27.04 -13.20 -6.89
N GLU A 185 -27.75 -12.66 -7.88
CA GLU A 185 -29.01 -11.97 -7.64
C GLU A 185 -30.01 -12.99 -7.08
N ILE A 186 -30.31 -12.87 -5.79
CA ILE A 186 -31.29 -13.72 -5.12
C ILE A 186 -32.69 -13.21 -5.47
N ASP A 187 -33.44 -13.99 -6.25
CA ASP A 187 -34.86 -13.74 -6.47
C ASP A 187 -35.66 -14.17 -5.23
N LEU A 188 -36.03 -13.18 -4.41
CA LEU A 188 -36.82 -13.34 -3.18
C LEU A 188 -38.26 -13.81 -3.44
N ALA A 189 -38.73 -13.85 -4.70
CA ALA A 189 -40.05 -14.36 -5.04
C ALA A 189 -40.09 -15.89 -5.21
N ASP A 190 -38.94 -16.57 -5.23
CA ASP A 190 -38.86 -18.02 -5.36
C ASP A 190 -38.76 -18.70 -3.97
N PHE A 191 -39.74 -19.52 -3.63
CA PHE A 191 -39.77 -20.26 -2.37
C PHE A 191 -38.66 -21.35 -2.32
N ALA A 192 -38.28 -21.91 -3.48
CA ALA A 192 -37.19 -22.87 -3.58
C ALA A 192 -35.83 -22.21 -3.35
N SER A 193 -35.67 -20.94 -3.76
CA SER A 193 -34.46 -20.14 -3.47
C SER A 193 -34.34 -19.86 -1.97
N LEU A 194 -35.45 -19.55 -1.28
CA LEU A 194 -35.47 -19.37 0.18
C LEU A 194 -35.14 -20.66 0.94
N GLU A 195 -35.71 -21.80 0.55
CA GLU A 195 -35.40 -23.09 1.18
C GLU A 195 -33.92 -23.46 0.99
N GLY A 196 -33.35 -23.18 -0.18
CA GLY A 196 -31.91 -23.27 -0.46
C GLY A 196 -31.08 -22.39 0.47
N VAL A 197 -31.44 -21.10 0.62
CA VAL A 197 -30.77 -20.14 1.51
C VAL A 197 -30.81 -20.60 2.98
N PHE A 198 -31.97 -21.07 3.47
CA PHE A 198 -32.06 -21.62 4.82
C PHE A 198 -31.26 -22.91 4.99
N GLY A 199 -31.17 -23.75 3.95
CA GLY A 199 -30.30 -24.90 3.89
C GLY A 199 -28.83 -24.53 4.07
N GLU A 200 -28.35 -23.55 3.31
CA GLU A 200 -26.97 -23.03 3.40
C GLU A 200 -26.66 -22.44 4.77
N ILE A 201 -27.59 -21.66 5.35
CA ILE A 201 -27.44 -21.10 6.71
C ILE A 201 -27.32 -22.23 7.74
N LYS A 202 -28.13 -23.29 7.64
CA LYS A 202 -28.08 -24.44 8.56
C LYS A 202 -26.77 -25.22 8.42
N GLU A 203 -26.37 -25.52 7.19
CA GLU A 203 -25.10 -26.23 6.92
C GLU A 203 -23.91 -25.42 7.43
N ARG A 204 -23.93 -24.10 7.23
CA ARG A 204 -22.91 -23.21 7.79
C ARG A 204 -22.88 -23.23 9.31
N ALA A 205 -24.04 -23.05 9.96
CA ALA A 205 -24.12 -23.08 11.42
C ALA A 205 -23.64 -24.42 12.00
N LYS A 206 -23.91 -25.53 11.31
CA LYS A 206 -23.38 -26.85 11.66
C LYS A 206 -21.86 -26.92 11.54
N LYS A 207 -21.29 -26.46 10.42
CA LYS A 207 -19.82 -26.37 10.27
C LYS A 207 -19.18 -25.51 11.35
N GLU A 208 -19.75 -24.35 11.65
CA GLU A 208 -19.26 -23.48 12.72
C GLU A 208 -19.33 -24.16 14.09
N HIS A 209 -20.37 -24.96 14.34
CA HIS A 209 -20.49 -25.78 15.54
C HIS A 209 -19.43 -26.89 15.61
N ASP A 210 -19.13 -27.56 14.49
CA ASP A 210 -18.15 -28.65 14.42
C ASP A 210 -16.70 -28.14 14.49
N ILE A 211 -16.43 -26.95 13.97
CA ILE A 211 -15.10 -26.32 13.96
C ILE A 211 -14.75 -25.74 15.34
N TRP A 212 -15.72 -25.11 16.01
CA TRP A 212 -15.45 -24.34 17.25
C TRP A 212 -14.66 -25.13 18.31
N PRO A 213 -15.02 -26.38 18.67
CA PRO A 213 -14.28 -27.16 19.67
C PRO A 213 -12.82 -27.47 19.29
N LYS A 214 -12.45 -27.37 18.00
CA LYS A 214 -11.08 -27.60 17.52
C LYS A 214 -10.19 -26.37 17.69
N ILE A 215 -10.79 -25.17 17.70
CA ILE A 215 -10.07 -23.89 17.69
C ILE A 215 -10.34 -23.02 18.93
N GLU A 216 -11.31 -23.41 19.76
CA GLU A 216 -11.58 -22.79 21.05
C GLU A 216 -10.34 -22.90 21.95
N GLY A 217 -9.92 -21.77 22.51
CA GLY A 217 -8.71 -21.67 23.33
C GLY A 217 -7.39 -21.64 22.55
N VAL A 218 -7.40 -21.78 21.22
CA VAL A 218 -6.20 -21.60 20.37
C VAL A 218 -5.86 -20.12 20.20
N PHE A 219 -6.87 -19.28 20.05
CA PHE A 219 -6.71 -17.85 19.76
C PHE A 219 -7.05 -16.99 20.97
N SER A 220 -6.15 -16.06 21.32
CA SER A 220 -6.45 -14.99 22.26
C SER A 220 -7.12 -13.79 21.56
N VAL A 221 -7.58 -12.82 22.37
CA VAL A 221 -8.13 -11.55 21.86
C VAL A 221 -7.06 -10.76 21.10
N GLU A 222 -5.85 -10.70 21.64
CA GLU A 222 -4.68 -10.06 21.04
C GLU A 222 -4.31 -10.72 19.72
N TRP A 223 -4.31 -12.06 19.68
CA TRP A 223 -4.01 -12.81 18.47
C TRP A 223 -5.02 -12.54 17.35
N LEU A 224 -6.32 -12.55 17.67
CA LEU A 224 -7.37 -12.25 16.68
C LEU A 224 -7.30 -10.79 16.21
N ALA A 225 -6.94 -9.85 17.10
CA ALA A 225 -6.74 -8.45 16.74
C ALA A 225 -5.62 -8.28 15.72
N ASP A 226 -4.51 -8.98 15.94
CA ASP A 226 -3.38 -8.98 15.03
C ASP A 226 -3.75 -9.60 13.68
N LEU A 227 -4.50 -10.70 13.67
CA LEU A 227 -4.95 -11.33 12.41
C LEU A 227 -5.91 -10.42 11.63
N LYS A 228 -6.83 -9.74 12.32
CA LYS A 228 -7.68 -8.71 11.69
C LYS A 228 -6.85 -7.57 11.12
N ALA A 229 -5.80 -7.14 11.82
CA ALA A 229 -4.88 -6.13 11.33
C ALA A 229 -4.17 -6.58 10.04
N LEU A 230 -3.70 -7.84 9.96
CA LEU A 230 -3.17 -8.39 8.71
C LEU A 230 -4.22 -8.39 7.59
N TYR A 231 -5.46 -8.77 7.88
CA TYR A 231 -6.53 -8.74 6.89
C TYR A 231 -6.78 -7.33 6.33
N GLU A 232 -6.85 -6.32 7.20
CA GLU A 232 -7.10 -4.92 6.81
C GLU A 232 -5.88 -4.27 6.13
N LEU A 233 -4.66 -4.63 6.55
CA LEU A 233 -3.42 -4.11 5.98
C LEU A 233 -3.30 -4.37 4.47
N SER A 234 -3.96 -5.41 3.94
CA SER A 234 -3.95 -5.74 2.51
C SER A 234 -4.48 -4.62 1.59
N GLY A 235 -5.28 -3.69 2.16
CA GLY A 235 -5.78 -2.48 1.52
C GLY A 235 -4.98 -1.22 1.87
N SER A 236 -3.99 -1.33 2.76
CA SER A 236 -3.10 -0.23 3.12
C SER A 236 -2.03 -0.02 2.07
N LYS A 237 -1.49 1.20 2.07
CA LYS A 237 -0.38 1.64 1.22
C LYS A 237 0.96 1.68 1.96
N TYR A 238 0.93 1.65 3.29
CA TYR A 238 2.11 1.82 4.15
C TYR A 238 2.14 0.72 5.19
N SER A 239 3.25 -0.03 5.22
CA SER A 239 3.50 -1.11 6.17
C SER A 239 3.49 -0.61 7.63
N GLU A 240 3.80 0.66 7.84
CA GLU A 240 3.79 1.36 9.12
C GLU A 240 2.40 1.41 9.77
N GLU A 241 1.34 1.23 8.98
CA GLU A 241 -0.02 1.15 9.52
C GLU A 241 -0.27 -0.12 10.32
N TYR A 242 0.53 -1.18 10.12
CA TYR A 242 0.31 -2.48 10.74
C TYR A 242 0.16 -2.39 12.27
N VAL A 243 1.15 -1.85 12.98
CA VAL A 243 1.10 -1.74 14.45
C VAL A 243 -0.07 -0.85 14.91
N ARG A 244 -0.41 0.19 14.14
CA ARG A 244 -1.57 1.04 14.43
C ARG A 244 -2.88 0.25 14.28
N LEU A 245 -3.00 -0.58 13.25
CA LEU A 245 -4.15 -1.45 13.01
C LEU A 245 -4.28 -2.50 14.12
N VAL A 246 -3.19 -3.16 14.54
CA VAL A 246 -3.20 -4.09 15.67
C VAL A 246 -3.77 -3.43 16.92
N ASN A 247 -3.28 -2.23 17.27
CA ASN A 247 -3.76 -1.49 18.43
C ASN A 247 -5.22 -1.00 18.30
N MET A 248 -5.69 -0.78 17.08
CA MET A 248 -7.07 -0.39 16.81
C MET A 248 -8.02 -1.57 16.95
N GLU A 249 -7.69 -2.69 16.29
CA GLU A 249 -8.47 -3.93 16.34
C GLU A 249 -8.49 -4.52 17.75
N HIS A 250 -7.37 -4.43 18.49
CA HIS A 250 -7.31 -4.91 19.86
C HIS A 250 -8.27 -4.14 20.76
N ARG A 251 -8.31 -2.80 20.66
CA ARG A 251 -9.27 -1.98 21.40
C ARG A 251 -10.71 -2.29 21.01
N SER A 252 -10.99 -2.44 19.71
CA SER A 252 -12.34 -2.79 19.23
C SER A 252 -12.79 -4.14 19.79
N LEU A 253 -11.93 -5.15 19.72
CA LEU A 253 -12.23 -6.49 20.20
C LEU A 253 -12.40 -6.54 21.72
N LEU A 254 -11.61 -5.81 22.50
CA LEU A 254 -11.82 -5.74 23.95
C LEU A 254 -13.22 -5.21 24.28
N CYS A 255 -13.66 -4.12 23.62
CA CYS A 255 -15.01 -3.60 23.79
C CYS A 255 -16.10 -4.59 23.35
N GLU A 256 -15.85 -5.39 22.31
CA GLU A 256 -16.78 -6.43 21.85
C GLU A 256 -16.89 -7.59 22.86
N VAL A 257 -15.75 -8.04 23.40
CA VAL A 257 -15.67 -9.20 24.29
C VAL A 257 -16.14 -8.89 25.71
N GLU A 258 -16.15 -7.61 26.13
CA GLU A 258 -16.89 -7.18 27.32
C GLU A 258 -18.39 -7.57 27.26
N GLY A 259 -18.94 -7.76 26.05
CA GLY A 259 -20.30 -8.28 25.82
C GLY A 259 -20.46 -9.81 25.98
N GLY A 260 -19.38 -10.56 26.24
CA GLY A 260 -19.38 -12.01 26.47
C GLY A 260 -18.62 -12.85 25.43
N GLU A 261 -18.35 -14.12 25.78
CA GLU A 261 -17.62 -15.10 24.96
C GLU A 261 -18.27 -15.36 23.59
N SER A 262 -19.60 -15.27 23.51
CA SER A 262 -20.34 -15.37 22.26
C SER A 262 -19.89 -14.34 21.22
N THR A 263 -19.43 -13.17 21.66
CA THR A 263 -19.00 -12.10 20.78
C THR A 263 -17.62 -12.37 20.20
N PHE A 264 -16.70 -12.96 20.97
CA PHE A 264 -15.39 -13.39 20.47
C PHE A 264 -15.55 -14.44 19.36
N LYS A 265 -16.34 -15.48 19.64
CA LYS A 265 -16.67 -16.53 18.68
C LYS A 265 -17.25 -15.94 17.40
N TYR A 266 -18.24 -15.05 17.52
CA TYR A 266 -18.83 -14.36 16.37
C TYR A 266 -17.78 -13.58 15.57
N SER A 267 -16.90 -12.85 16.23
CA SER A 267 -15.87 -12.03 15.59
C SER A 267 -14.84 -12.88 14.81
N LEU A 268 -14.47 -14.05 15.34
CA LEU A 268 -13.61 -15.02 14.65
C LEU A 268 -14.30 -15.64 13.44
N PHE A 269 -15.53 -16.15 13.59
CA PHE A 269 -16.27 -16.77 12.48
C PHE A 269 -16.66 -15.77 11.41
N LYS A 270 -16.86 -14.50 11.77
CA LYS A 270 -17.02 -13.41 10.80
C LYS A 270 -15.80 -13.25 9.90
N LEU A 271 -14.58 -13.42 10.43
CA LEU A 271 -13.35 -13.37 9.64
C LEU A 271 -13.13 -14.67 8.84
N LEU A 272 -13.31 -15.84 9.46
CA LEU A 272 -13.26 -17.14 8.77
C LEU A 272 -14.24 -17.20 7.60
N GLY A 273 -15.38 -16.53 7.75
CA GLY A 273 -16.41 -16.43 6.73
C GLY A 273 -16.10 -15.53 5.54
N ARG A 274 -14.99 -14.78 5.55
CA ARG A 274 -14.63 -13.88 4.44
C ARG A 274 -13.97 -14.67 3.32
N PRO A 275 -14.52 -14.63 2.08
CA PRO A 275 -13.90 -15.25 0.90
C PRO A 275 -12.44 -14.85 0.70
N GLY A 276 -12.11 -13.57 0.90
CA GLY A 276 -10.77 -13.05 0.67
C GLY A 276 -9.83 -13.13 1.88
N ALA A 277 -10.20 -13.78 3.00
CA ALA A 277 -9.39 -13.74 4.21
C ALA A 277 -7.96 -14.23 3.98
N VAL A 278 -7.83 -15.47 3.49
CA VAL A 278 -6.55 -16.11 3.22
C VAL A 278 -5.70 -15.28 2.24
N GLY A 279 -6.27 -14.88 1.11
CA GLY A 279 -5.54 -14.09 0.11
C GLY A 279 -5.07 -12.73 0.64
N ARG A 280 -5.89 -12.05 1.46
CA ARG A 280 -5.51 -10.76 2.06
C ARG A 280 -4.43 -10.92 3.13
N ILE A 281 -4.52 -11.94 3.97
CA ILE A 281 -3.50 -12.24 4.98
C ILE A 281 -2.17 -12.57 4.30
N LEU A 282 -2.17 -13.44 3.28
CA LEU A 282 -0.97 -13.76 2.49
C LEU A 282 -0.35 -12.51 1.88
N LYS A 283 -1.14 -11.67 1.22
CA LYS A 283 -0.67 -10.40 0.64
C LYS A 283 -0.01 -9.51 1.70
N SER A 284 -0.57 -9.43 2.90
CA SER A 284 0.00 -8.66 4.01
C SER A 284 1.29 -9.27 4.56
N LEU A 285 1.41 -10.60 4.59
CA LEU A 285 2.66 -11.26 4.99
C LEU A 285 3.80 -10.89 4.03
N TYR A 286 3.59 -10.97 2.72
CA TYR A 286 4.58 -10.47 1.75
C TYR A 286 4.91 -8.99 1.98
N PHE A 287 3.88 -8.16 2.20
CA PHE A 287 4.06 -6.72 2.39
C PHE A 287 4.93 -6.38 3.61
N LEU A 288 4.83 -7.19 4.66
CA LEU A 288 5.57 -7.00 5.92
C LEU A 288 6.97 -7.63 5.91
N GLY A 289 7.32 -8.42 4.90
CA GLY A 289 8.60 -9.13 4.80
C GLY A 289 8.57 -10.60 5.23
N TYR A 290 7.39 -11.17 5.45
CA TYR A 290 7.18 -12.59 5.78
C TYR A 290 6.89 -13.44 4.53
N GLY A 291 7.60 -13.17 3.44
CA GLY A 291 7.41 -13.85 2.15
C GLY A 291 7.62 -15.36 2.23
N ASP A 292 8.70 -15.80 2.89
CA ASP A 292 9.01 -17.23 3.03
C ASP A 292 7.90 -17.98 3.79
N PHE A 293 7.39 -17.38 4.86
CA PHE A 293 6.26 -17.96 5.60
C PHE A 293 4.97 -17.98 4.75
N ALA A 294 4.73 -16.95 3.95
CA ALA A 294 3.62 -16.92 3.00
C ALA A 294 3.74 -18.04 1.94
N GLU A 295 4.94 -18.32 1.43
CA GLU A 295 5.18 -19.44 0.49
C GLU A 295 4.90 -20.80 1.14
N VAL A 296 5.32 -21.00 2.40
CA VAL A 296 5.01 -22.25 3.13
C VAL A 296 3.50 -22.46 3.24
N LEU A 297 2.73 -21.40 3.51
CA LEU A 297 1.27 -21.46 3.52
C LEU A 297 0.71 -21.77 2.12
N ILE A 298 1.21 -21.09 1.09
CA ILE A 298 0.77 -21.30 -0.30
C ILE A 298 0.98 -22.75 -0.72
N ASP A 299 2.13 -23.33 -0.42
CA ASP A 299 2.46 -24.71 -0.74
C ASP A 299 1.58 -25.70 0.04
N LYS A 300 1.40 -25.50 1.36
CA LYS A 300 0.58 -26.38 2.20
C LYS A 300 -0.86 -26.46 1.72
N TYR A 301 -1.43 -25.35 1.29
CA TYR A 301 -2.85 -25.24 0.90
C TYR A 301 -3.07 -25.25 -0.61
N GLY A 302 -2.03 -25.43 -1.43
CA GLY A 302 -2.12 -25.53 -2.88
C GLY A 302 -2.63 -24.26 -3.56
N LEU A 303 -2.12 -23.08 -3.17
CA LEU A 303 -2.66 -21.77 -3.55
C LEU A 303 -1.94 -21.05 -4.70
N SER A 304 -0.97 -21.71 -5.32
CA SER A 304 -0.04 -21.08 -6.28
C SER A 304 -0.71 -20.48 -7.51
N GLU A 305 -1.90 -20.96 -7.89
CA GLU A 305 -2.64 -20.48 -9.08
C GLU A 305 -3.88 -19.65 -8.72
N ASN A 306 -4.15 -19.45 -7.42
CA ASN A 306 -5.41 -18.83 -6.97
C ASN A 306 -5.38 -17.30 -6.96
N PHE A 307 -4.20 -16.69 -7.09
CA PHE A 307 -4.02 -15.25 -6.90
C PHE A 307 -3.23 -14.62 -8.04
N SER A 308 -3.88 -13.78 -8.84
CA SER A 308 -3.26 -13.06 -9.97
C SER A 308 -2.16 -12.07 -9.55
N TRP A 309 -2.12 -11.68 -8.28
CA TRP A 309 -1.13 -10.76 -7.72
C TRP A 309 0.13 -11.47 -7.19
N LEU A 310 0.14 -12.81 -7.12
CA LEU A 310 1.17 -13.57 -6.42
C LEU A 310 2.56 -13.39 -7.02
N GLU A 311 2.68 -13.54 -8.35
CA GLU A 311 3.96 -13.33 -9.04
C GLU A 311 4.53 -11.94 -8.78
N LYS A 312 3.69 -10.90 -8.78
CA LYS A 312 4.11 -9.53 -8.47
C LYS A 312 4.56 -9.38 -7.02
N ALA A 313 3.94 -10.10 -6.08
CA ALA A 313 4.35 -10.08 -4.68
C ALA A 313 5.73 -10.74 -4.48
N ARG A 314 5.99 -11.86 -5.18
CA ARG A 314 7.28 -12.59 -5.14
C ARG A 314 8.46 -11.75 -5.58
N VAL A 315 8.25 -10.86 -6.56
CA VAL A 315 9.28 -9.94 -7.06
C VAL A 315 9.21 -8.53 -6.46
N ASP A 316 8.43 -8.33 -5.38
CA ASP A 316 8.22 -7.04 -4.69
C ASP A 316 7.61 -5.91 -5.56
N GLU A 317 7.20 -6.23 -6.78
CA GLU A 317 6.49 -5.33 -7.70
C GLU A 317 5.04 -5.07 -7.27
N LEU A 318 4.48 -5.83 -6.32
CA LEU A 318 3.13 -5.56 -5.84
C LEU A 318 3.06 -4.30 -4.96
N PHE A 319 4.16 -3.97 -4.27
CA PHE A 319 4.19 -3.00 -3.19
C PHE A 319 4.93 -1.72 -3.60
N TYR A 320 4.57 -1.13 -4.73
CA TYR A 320 5.17 0.13 -5.18
C TYR A 320 4.90 1.27 -4.20
N GLU A 321 5.82 2.25 -4.19
CA GLU A 321 5.65 3.46 -3.41
C GLU A 321 4.39 4.22 -3.83
N PRO A 322 3.52 4.62 -2.89
CA PRO A 322 2.22 5.22 -3.19
C PRO A 322 2.25 6.43 -4.13
N TYR A 323 3.29 7.26 -4.01
CA TYR A 323 3.47 8.44 -4.84
C TYR A 323 3.71 8.13 -6.33
N ARG A 324 4.19 6.92 -6.67
CA ARG A 324 4.41 6.51 -8.08
C ARG A 324 3.10 6.49 -8.87
N ALA A 325 1.96 6.24 -8.22
CA ALA A 325 0.67 6.30 -8.89
C ALA A 325 0.36 7.71 -9.42
N SER A 326 0.72 8.75 -8.67
CA SER A 326 0.58 10.16 -9.10
C SER A 326 1.49 10.46 -10.28
N TRP A 327 2.72 9.94 -10.26
CA TRP A 327 3.68 10.11 -11.35
C TRP A 327 3.24 9.43 -12.64
N ILE A 328 2.77 8.17 -12.56
CA ILE A 328 2.30 7.41 -13.73
C ILE A 328 1.11 8.11 -14.38
N ARG A 329 0.11 8.52 -13.58
CA ARG A 329 -1.06 9.27 -14.08
C ARG A 329 -0.65 10.55 -14.79
N CYS A 330 0.27 11.30 -14.19
CA CYS A 330 0.80 12.53 -14.78
C CYS A 330 1.56 12.25 -16.09
N ALA A 331 2.40 11.21 -16.11
CA ALA A 331 3.19 10.82 -17.28
C ALA A 331 2.31 10.37 -18.47
N GLU A 332 1.23 9.64 -18.20
CA GLU A 332 0.26 9.20 -19.23
C GLU A 332 -0.37 10.39 -19.95
N VAL A 333 -0.80 11.42 -19.22
CA VAL A 333 -1.38 12.64 -19.80
C VAL A 333 -0.34 13.44 -20.60
N LEU A 334 0.92 13.38 -20.17
CA LEU A 334 2.03 14.02 -20.87
C LEU A 334 2.55 13.19 -22.07
N ALA A 335 2.01 11.98 -22.29
CA ALA A 335 2.51 11.00 -23.26
C ALA A 335 4.02 10.74 -23.11
N LEU A 336 4.50 10.70 -21.86
CA LEU A 336 5.87 10.38 -21.53
C LEU A 336 5.99 8.88 -21.29
N ASP A 337 6.99 8.25 -21.91
CA ASP A 337 7.34 6.87 -21.57
C ASP A 337 7.91 6.83 -20.15
N PHE A 338 7.13 6.29 -19.22
CA PHE A 338 7.57 5.96 -17.87
C PHE A 338 7.90 4.46 -17.78
N GLU A 339 8.75 3.96 -18.67
CA GLU A 339 9.33 2.63 -18.54
C GLU A 339 10.73 2.72 -17.92
N LYS A 340 10.87 2.12 -16.73
CA LYS A 340 12.11 1.73 -16.04
C LYS A 340 13.28 2.72 -16.14
N LYS A 341 13.25 3.76 -15.30
CA LYS A 341 14.47 4.39 -14.78
C LYS A 341 14.65 3.98 -13.32
N ASP A 342 15.13 2.76 -13.13
CA ASP A 342 15.86 2.33 -11.94
C ASP A 342 17.06 1.53 -12.50
N ASP A 343 18.14 2.25 -12.81
CA ASP A 343 19.52 1.71 -12.85
C ASP A 343 20.15 2.00 -11.49
#